data_AF-A0A1E3L8L0-F1
#
_entry.id   AF-A0A1E3L8L0-F1
#
_cell.length_a   1.000
_cell.length_b   1.000
_cell.length_c   1.000
_cell.angle_alpha   90.00
_cell.angle_beta   90.00
_cell.angle_gamma   90.00
#
_symmetry.space_group_name_H-M   'P 1'
#
loop_
_entity.id
_entity.type
_entity.pdbx_description
1 polymer ?
#
loop_
_entity_poly.entity_id
_entity_poly.type
_entity_poly.pdbx_seq_one_letter_code
_entity_poly.pdbx_strand_id
1 'polypeptide(L)'
;MLVNSKMQIHLDELENIEVEASIYNIEFSSLEDIIFPVFIEWDECIVLKQKGNADLPTHFSPNSFITDRTAFEASHNHIHLNDFVEDIIQPKQIFKMATKILEVWASVLYRQFNTQKRFVLILSYDGEEVTLRFYSIRESESSWLNISSLESYSDGLMIIEI
;
A
#
# COMPACT_ATOMS: atom_id res chain seq x y z
N MET A 1 11.93 -8.52 1.00
CA MET A 1 10.76 -8.57 0.11
C MET A 1 10.29 -10.01 0.04
N LEU A 2 8.99 -10.23 0.28
CA LEU A 2 8.33 -11.53 0.14
C LEU A 2 7.25 -11.39 -0.92
N VAL A 3 7.11 -12.38 -1.78
CA VAL A 3 6.06 -12.43 -2.81
C VAL A 3 5.42 -13.81 -2.82
N ASN A 4 4.15 -13.90 -3.20
CA ASN A 4 3.54 -15.19 -3.52
C ASN A 4 3.70 -15.54 -5.01
N SER A 5 3.42 -16.79 -5.37
CA SER A 5 3.55 -17.30 -6.73
C SER A 5 2.79 -16.48 -7.78
N LYS A 6 1.60 -15.99 -7.42
CA LYS A 6 0.74 -15.18 -8.31
C LYS A 6 1.37 -13.81 -8.61
N MET A 7 1.88 -13.14 -7.57
CA MET A 7 2.62 -11.88 -7.74
C MET A 7 3.87 -12.07 -8.58
N GLN A 8 4.60 -13.17 -8.38
CA GLN A 8 5.79 -13.46 -9.19
C GLN A 8 5.45 -13.53 -10.68
N ILE A 9 4.35 -14.18 -11.06
CA ILE A 9 3.88 -14.23 -12.46
C ILE A 9 3.66 -12.81 -13.01
N HIS A 10 2.96 -11.95 -12.26
CA HIS A 10 2.70 -10.58 -12.69
C HIS A 10 3.99 -9.73 -12.81
N LEU A 11 4.96 -9.94 -11.92
CA LEU A 11 6.26 -9.27 -11.98
C LEU A 11 7.06 -9.73 -13.20
N ASP A 12 7.13 -11.05 -13.46
CA ASP A 12 7.81 -11.60 -14.64
C ASP A 12 7.17 -11.07 -15.94
N GLU A 13 5.85 -10.94 -15.94
CA GLU A 13 5.10 -10.36 -17.06
C GLU A 13 5.40 -8.87 -17.27
N LEU A 14 5.80 -8.11 -16.25
CA LEU A 14 6.22 -6.71 -16.39
C LEU A 14 7.59 -6.58 -17.07
N GLU A 15 8.52 -7.49 -16.77
CA GLU A 15 9.87 -7.50 -17.35
C GLU A 15 9.85 -7.78 -18.86
N ASN A 16 8.84 -8.53 -19.32
CA ASN A 16 8.65 -8.92 -20.71
C ASN A 16 7.84 -7.92 -21.55
N ILE A 17 7.40 -6.79 -20.99
CA ILE A 17 6.75 -5.73 -21.78
C ILE A 17 7.82 -4.98 -22.59
N GLU A 18 7.81 -5.16 -23.91
CA GLU A 18 8.38 -4.17 -24.83
C GLU A 18 7.65 -2.84 -24.59
N VAL A 19 8.40 -1.78 -24.30
CA VAL A 19 7.86 -0.46 -23.98
C VAL A 19 7.21 0.12 -25.24
N GLU A 20 5.97 -0.27 -25.53
CA GLU A 20 5.05 0.60 -26.27
C GLU A 20 4.74 1.75 -25.32
N ALA A 21 5.54 2.82 -25.43
CA ALA A 21 5.31 4.08 -24.76
C ALA A 21 4.02 4.70 -25.30
N SER A 22 2.88 4.16 -24.88
CA SER A 22 1.63 4.88 -24.91
C SER A 22 1.73 5.97 -23.86
N ILE A 23 2.05 7.18 -24.31
CA ILE A 23 2.08 8.38 -23.48
C ILE A 23 0.62 8.72 -23.17
N TYR A 24 0.07 8.13 -22.11
CA TYR A 24 -1.18 8.59 -21.54
C TYR A 24 -0.88 9.79 -20.64
N ASN A 25 -1.65 10.87 -20.80
CA ASN A 25 -1.61 12.00 -19.89
C ASN A 25 -2.25 11.54 -18.57
N ILE A 26 -1.43 11.08 -17.63
CA ILE A 26 -1.88 10.85 -16.26
C ILE A 26 -2.09 12.23 -15.65
N GLU A 27 -3.30 12.54 -15.18
CA GLU A 27 -3.55 13.73 -14.37
C GLU A 27 -2.76 13.62 -13.06
N PHE A 28 -1.55 14.17 -13.06
CA PHE A 28 -0.60 14.04 -11.95
C PHE A 28 -1.12 14.65 -10.63
N SER A 29 -2.08 15.58 -10.70
CA SER A 29 -2.62 16.28 -9.54
C SER A 29 -3.45 15.41 -8.58
N SER A 30 -4.03 14.30 -9.05
CA SER A 30 -4.76 13.36 -8.18
C SER A 30 -3.81 12.39 -7.47
N LEU A 31 -2.71 12.02 -8.13
CA LEU A 31 -1.74 11.03 -7.65
C LEU A 31 -0.58 11.63 -6.85
N GLU A 32 -0.35 12.95 -6.90
CA GLU A 32 0.79 13.59 -6.24
C GLU A 32 0.90 13.22 -4.75
N ASP A 33 -0.22 13.28 -4.02
CA ASP A 33 -0.27 12.97 -2.58
C ASP A 33 -0.07 11.47 -2.28
N ILE A 34 -0.24 10.61 -3.28
CA ILE A 34 -0.02 9.16 -3.18
C ILE A 34 1.43 8.85 -3.54
N ILE A 35 1.98 9.43 -4.60
CA ILE A 35 3.37 9.23 -5.02
C ILE A 35 4.31 9.83 -3.98
N PHE A 36 4.00 11.02 -3.47
CA PHE A 36 4.79 11.75 -2.47
C PHE A 36 4.00 11.86 -1.16
N PRO A 37 3.88 10.76 -0.41
CA PRO A 37 2.99 10.69 0.74
C PRO A 37 3.43 11.60 1.88
N VAL A 38 2.44 12.14 2.58
CA VAL A 38 2.62 12.71 3.91
C VAL A 38 2.08 11.73 4.94
N PHE A 39 2.98 11.15 5.74
CA PHE A 39 2.61 10.33 6.89
C PHE A 39 2.60 11.17 8.16
N ILE A 40 1.59 10.95 9.01
CA ILE A 40 1.45 11.64 10.29
C ILE A 40 1.34 10.61 11.41
N GLU A 41 1.90 10.93 12.57
CA GLU A 41 1.66 10.16 13.77
C GLU A 41 0.38 10.66 14.46
N TRP A 42 -0.52 9.73 14.78
CA TRP A 42 -1.78 9.97 15.46
C TRP A 42 -2.04 8.81 16.43
N ASP A 43 -2.10 9.11 17.73
CA ASP A 43 -2.35 8.13 18.80
C ASP A 43 -1.55 6.82 18.66
N GLU A 44 -0.24 6.96 18.48
CA GLU A 44 0.74 5.89 18.24
C GLU A 44 0.64 5.16 16.89
N CYS A 45 -0.38 5.46 16.09
CA CYS A 45 -0.54 5.02 14.70
C CYS A 45 0.21 5.95 13.74
N ILE A 46 0.71 5.41 12.64
CA ILE A 46 1.18 6.14 11.48
C ILE A 46 0.13 6.04 10.39
N VAL A 47 -0.39 7.19 9.98
CA VAL A 47 -1.47 7.26 8.99
C VAL A 47 -1.08 8.09 7.78
N LEU A 48 -1.50 7.65 6.60
CA LEU A 48 -1.42 8.39 5.36
C LEU A 48 -2.41 9.56 5.40
N LYS A 49 -1.91 10.76 5.14
CA LYS A 49 -2.76 11.94 5.00
C LYS A 49 -3.48 11.89 3.65
N GLN A 50 -4.80 11.70 3.69
CA GLN A 50 -5.66 11.68 2.50
C GLN A 50 -6.50 12.96 2.41
N LYS A 51 -6.80 13.41 1.18
CA LYS A 51 -7.70 14.55 0.92
C LYS A 51 -9.10 14.22 1.46
N GLY A 52 -9.64 15.10 2.31
CA GLY A 52 -10.98 14.92 2.86
C GLY A 52 -11.06 14.04 4.12
N ASN A 53 -9.93 13.63 4.70
CA ASN A 53 -9.94 13.02 6.04
C ASN A 53 -10.66 13.97 7.01
N ALA A 54 -11.77 13.50 7.58
CA ALA A 54 -12.35 14.10 8.76
C ALA A 54 -11.28 14.16 9.86
N ASP A 55 -11.36 15.16 10.74
CA ASP A 55 -10.48 15.24 11.89
C ASP A 55 -10.51 13.90 12.64
N LEU A 56 -9.36 13.22 12.69
CA LEU A 56 -9.23 11.97 13.43
C LEU A 56 -9.66 12.22 14.89
N PRO A 57 -10.34 11.27 15.54
CA PRO A 57 -10.72 11.44 16.94
C PRO A 57 -9.49 11.66 17.81
N THR A 58 -9.66 12.12 19.05
CA THR A 58 -8.51 12.40 19.92
C THR A 58 -7.66 11.17 20.27
N HIS A 59 -8.25 9.97 20.19
CA HIS A 59 -7.60 8.70 20.50
C HIS A 59 -8.25 7.58 19.70
N PHE A 60 -7.51 6.49 19.48
CA PHE A 60 -8.03 5.24 18.98
C PHE A 60 -8.94 4.58 20.02
N SER A 61 -10.12 4.15 19.58
CA SER A 61 -11.02 3.32 20.38
C SER A 61 -11.39 2.08 19.56
N PRO A 62 -11.13 0.87 20.07
CA PRO A 62 -11.51 -0.35 19.36
C PRO A 62 -13.03 -0.50 19.27
N ASN A 63 -13.48 -1.21 18.25
CA ASN A 63 -14.88 -1.57 18.04
C ASN A 63 -14.99 -2.98 17.44
N SER A 64 -16.21 -3.41 17.08
CA SER A 64 -16.47 -4.76 16.55
C SER A 64 -15.80 -5.06 15.20
N PHE A 65 -15.38 -4.03 14.46
CA PHE A 65 -14.76 -4.16 13.14
C PHE A 65 -13.25 -3.87 13.17
N ILE A 66 -12.82 -2.93 14.00
CA ILE A 66 -11.42 -2.52 14.16
C ILE A 66 -11.03 -2.74 15.61
N THR A 67 -10.37 -3.86 15.88
CA THR A 67 -10.11 -4.34 17.25
C THR A 67 -8.84 -3.77 17.86
N ASP A 68 -7.91 -3.30 17.04
CA ASP A 68 -6.60 -2.77 17.47
C ASP A 68 -6.04 -1.74 16.48
N ARG A 69 -4.87 -1.17 16.82
CA ARG A 69 -4.23 -0.12 16.01
C ARG A 69 -3.66 -0.66 14.71
N THR A 70 -3.20 -1.90 14.69
CA THR A 70 -2.74 -2.58 13.47
C THR A 70 -3.87 -2.70 12.44
N ALA A 71 -5.06 -3.16 12.87
CA ALA A 71 -6.25 -3.23 12.02
C ALA A 71 -6.71 -1.84 11.56
N PHE A 72 -6.59 -0.84 12.44
CA PHE A 72 -6.89 0.55 12.09
C PHE A 72 -5.95 1.07 11.00
N GLU A 73 -4.64 1.00 11.20
CA GLU A 73 -3.64 1.44 10.23
C GLU A 73 -3.81 0.70 8.90
N ALA A 74 -3.95 -0.62 8.94
CA ALA A 74 -4.11 -1.43 7.73
C ALA A 74 -5.41 -1.11 6.96
N SER A 75 -6.43 -0.56 7.63
CA SER A 75 -7.68 -0.13 6.98
C SER A 75 -7.58 1.31 6.49
N HIS A 76 -7.03 2.21 7.31
CA HIS A 76 -6.91 3.64 7.01
C HIS A 76 -5.89 3.91 5.90
N ASN A 77 -4.79 3.15 5.89
CA ASN A 77 -3.70 3.29 4.92
C ASN A 77 -3.90 2.44 3.67
N HIS A 78 -5.12 1.98 3.41
CA HIS A 78 -5.46 1.18 2.24
C HIS A 78 -5.90 2.09 1.09
N ILE A 79 -5.18 2.03 -0.03
CA ILE A 79 -5.45 2.80 -1.23
C ILE A 79 -5.71 1.85 -2.39
N HIS A 80 -6.86 2.02 -3.06
CA HIS A 80 -7.12 1.45 -4.38
C HIS A 80 -6.56 2.42 -5.41
N LEU A 81 -5.45 2.06 -6.07
CA LEU A 81 -4.76 2.98 -6.97
C LEU A 81 -5.61 3.29 -8.21
N ASN A 82 -6.47 2.34 -8.60
CA ASN A 82 -7.46 2.45 -9.67
C ASN A 82 -8.39 3.66 -9.47
N ASP A 83 -8.70 4.06 -8.23
CA ASP A 83 -9.58 5.21 -7.92
C ASP A 83 -8.98 6.58 -8.32
N PHE A 84 -7.67 6.62 -8.62
CA PHE A 84 -6.92 7.86 -8.86
C PHE A 84 -6.44 8.02 -10.30
N VAL A 85 -6.74 7.04 -11.15
CA VAL A 85 -6.33 6.98 -12.55
C VAL A 85 -7.56 6.87 -13.45
N GLU A 86 -7.45 7.37 -14.67
CA GLU A 86 -8.54 7.25 -15.64
C GLU A 86 -8.69 5.79 -16.12
N ASP A 87 -9.93 5.37 -16.37
CA ASP A 87 -10.29 4.02 -16.84
C ASP A 87 -9.61 3.60 -18.17
N ILE A 88 -9.04 4.57 -18.90
CA ILE A 88 -8.29 4.31 -20.14
C ILE A 88 -6.92 3.66 -19.88
N ILE A 89 -6.40 3.75 -18.65
CA ILE A 89 -5.09 3.21 -18.28
C ILE A 89 -5.24 1.72 -18.00
N GLN A 90 -4.36 0.92 -18.60
CA GLN A 90 -4.43 -0.53 -18.41
C GLN A 90 -4.02 -0.93 -16.99
N PRO A 91 -4.70 -1.91 -16.35
CA PRO A 91 -4.36 -2.41 -15.01
C PRO A 91 -2.88 -2.70 -14.80
N LYS A 92 -2.24 -3.30 -15.81
CA LYS A 92 -0.81 -3.63 -15.76
C LYS A 92 0.11 -2.40 -15.70
N GLN A 93 -0.30 -1.27 -16.30
CA GLN A 93 0.43 0.00 -16.20
C GLN A 93 0.28 0.60 -14.81
N ILE A 94 -0.92 0.52 -14.22
CA ILE A 94 -1.21 0.93 -12.84
C ILE A 94 -0.36 0.10 -11.87
N PHE A 95 -0.32 -1.22 -12.06
CA PHE A 95 0.50 -2.15 -11.28
C PHE A 95 1.99 -1.79 -11.36
N LYS A 96 2.52 -1.54 -12.56
CA LYS A 96 3.91 -1.10 -12.74
C LYS A 96 4.20 0.18 -11.95
N MET A 97 3.31 1.16 -12.01
CA MET A 97 3.43 2.40 -11.24
C MET A 97 3.39 2.14 -9.73
N ALA A 98 2.50 1.26 -9.27
CA ALA A 98 2.33 0.90 -7.86
C ALA A 98 3.60 0.30 -7.25
N THR A 99 4.36 -0.52 -8.00
CA THR A 99 5.66 -1.02 -7.53
C THR A 99 6.62 0.12 -7.16
N LYS A 100 6.63 1.20 -7.94
CA LYS A 100 7.46 2.39 -7.71
C LYS A 100 6.94 3.28 -6.60
N ILE A 101 5.62 3.42 -6.48
CA ILE A 101 5.01 4.14 -5.36
C ILE A 101 5.35 3.43 -4.03
N LEU A 102 5.26 2.08 -3.99
CA LEU A 102 5.58 1.33 -2.78
C LEU A 102 7.06 1.50 -2.36
N GLU A 103 7.99 1.53 -3.32
CA GLU A 103 9.41 1.84 -3.06
C GLU A 103 9.58 3.25 -2.44
N VAL A 104 8.84 4.24 -2.95
CA VAL A 104 8.84 5.61 -2.38
C VAL A 104 8.26 5.62 -0.97
N TRP A 105 7.11 4.97 -0.76
CA TRP A 105 6.50 4.85 0.58
C TRP A 105 7.47 4.23 1.58
N ALA A 106 8.11 3.13 1.20
CA ALA A 106 9.09 2.46 2.04
C ALA A 106 10.24 3.41 2.42
N SER A 107 10.76 4.16 1.44
CA SER A 107 11.85 5.11 1.65
C SER A 107 11.47 6.28 2.56
N VAL A 108 10.24 6.83 2.40
CA VAL A 108 9.76 7.94 3.23
C VAL A 108 9.51 7.47 4.67
N LEU A 109 8.82 6.34 4.86
CA LEU A 109 8.57 5.76 6.19
C LEU A 109 9.87 5.44 6.91
N TYR A 110 10.82 4.79 6.23
CA TYR A 110 12.12 4.46 6.80
C TYR A 110 12.85 5.73 7.24
N ARG A 111 12.94 6.75 6.38
CA ARG A 111 13.61 8.01 6.70
C ARG A 111 12.97 8.73 7.89
N GLN A 112 11.65 8.66 8.05
CA GLN A 112 10.93 9.37 9.10
C GLN A 112 10.91 8.63 10.44
N PHE A 113 10.81 7.30 10.44
CA PHE A 113 10.42 6.54 11.63
C PHE A 113 11.31 5.33 11.96
N ASN A 114 12.36 5.01 11.18
CA ASN A 114 13.16 3.78 11.35
C ASN A 114 13.80 3.59 12.74
N THR A 115 13.95 4.64 13.54
CA THR A 115 14.50 4.56 14.89
C THR A 115 13.48 4.10 15.93
N GLN A 116 12.19 4.14 15.61
CA GLN A 116 11.09 3.96 16.57
C GLN A 116 10.08 2.90 16.14
N LYS A 117 9.84 2.75 14.84
CA LYS A 117 8.80 1.86 14.30
C LYS A 117 9.35 1.09 13.11
N ARG A 118 8.81 -0.11 12.94
CA ARG A 118 8.97 -0.94 11.74
C ARG A 118 7.64 -1.05 11.04
N PHE A 119 7.63 -1.28 9.73
CA PHE A 119 6.42 -1.30 8.93
C PHE A 119 6.35 -2.52 8.05
N VAL A 120 5.11 -2.97 7.80
CA VAL A 120 4.79 -3.89 6.70
C VAL A 120 4.09 -3.08 5.64
N LEU A 121 4.64 -3.09 4.43
CA LEU A 121 4.04 -2.53 3.22
C LEU A 121 3.57 -3.68 2.33
N ILE A 122 2.38 -3.54 1.76
CA ILE A 122 1.72 -4.56 0.95
C ILE A 122 1.27 -3.92 -0.36
N LEU A 123 1.62 -4.55 -1.47
CA LEU A 123 1.03 -4.34 -2.78
C LEU A 123 0.22 -5.60 -3.13
N SER A 124 -1.07 -5.43 -3.40
CA SER A 124 -1.94 -6.48 -3.96
C SER A 124 -2.27 -6.19 -5.41
N TYR A 125 -2.31 -7.24 -6.22
CA TYR A 125 -2.77 -7.18 -7.61
C TYR A 125 -3.43 -8.50 -8.02
N ASP A 126 -4.66 -8.44 -8.52
CA ASP A 126 -5.42 -9.62 -8.95
C ASP A 126 -5.53 -9.78 -10.48
N GLY A 127 -4.87 -8.88 -11.23
CA GLY A 127 -4.96 -8.80 -12.69
C GLY A 127 -5.77 -7.59 -13.18
N GLU A 128 -6.59 -6.98 -12.32
CA GLU A 128 -7.46 -5.84 -12.66
C GLU A 128 -7.28 -4.70 -11.64
N GLU A 129 -7.30 -5.02 -10.35
CA GLU A 129 -7.28 -4.05 -9.25
C GLU A 129 -5.94 -4.02 -8.54
N VAL A 130 -5.44 -2.80 -8.28
CA VAL A 130 -4.16 -2.57 -7.62
C VAL A 130 -4.38 -1.87 -6.30
N THR A 131 -3.92 -2.48 -5.20
CA THR A 131 -4.01 -1.86 -3.87
C THR A 131 -2.65 -1.70 -3.21
N LEU A 132 -2.48 -0.56 -2.53
CA LEU A 132 -1.34 -0.27 -1.67
C LEU A 132 -1.83 -0.19 -0.23
N ARG A 133 -1.07 -0.77 0.69
CA ARG A 133 -1.41 -0.78 2.11
C ARG A 133 -0.15 -0.79 2.96
N PHE A 134 -0.21 -0.20 4.15
CA PHE A 134 0.82 -0.44 5.15
C PHE A 134 0.28 -0.34 6.58
N TYR A 135 1.02 -0.92 7.52
CA TYR A 135 0.79 -0.79 8.97
C TYR A 135 2.11 -0.93 9.73
N SER A 136 2.13 -0.46 10.96
CA SER A 136 3.27 -0.57 11.87
C SER A 136 3.31 -1.97 12.51
N ILE A 137 4.49 -2.55 12.66
CA ILE A 137 4.68 -3.81 13.39
C ILE A 137 4.64 -3.53 14.90
N ARG A 138 3.82 -4.29 15.63
CA ARG A 138 3.64 -4.15 17.08
C ARG A 138 3.76 -5.52 17.74
N GLU A 139 4.59 -5.64 18.77
CA GLU A 139 4.83 -6.92 19.45
C GLU A 139 3.59 -7.45 20.19
N SER A 140 2.71 -6.55 20.62
CA SER A 140 1.49 -6.87 21.38
C SER A 140 0.27 -7.14 20.51
N GLU A 141 0.35 -6.96 19.18
CA GLU A 141 -0.78 -7.08 18.26
C GLU A 141 -0.47 -8.12 17.18
N SER A 142 -1.51 -8.72 16.62
CA SER A 142 -1.34 -9.67 15.53
C SER A 142 -1.10 -8.94 14.22
N SER A 143 -0.25 -9.51 13.37
CA SER A 143 -0.07 -9.04 11.99
C SER A 143 -1.42 -9.01 11.27
N TRP A 144 -1.70 -7.93 10.52
CA TRP A 144 -2.95 -7.81 9.76
C TRP A 144 -3.10 -8.92 8.71
N LEU A 145 -1.98 -9.38 8.15
CA LEU A 145 -1.91 -10.45 7.16
C LEU A 145 -1.12 -11.65 7.70
N ASN A 146 -1.57 -12.87 7.39
CA ASN A 146 -0.82 -14.07 7.74
C ASN A 146 0.33 -14.31 6.74
N ILE A 147 1.50 -13.73 7.05
CA ILE A 147 2.70 -13.81 6.21
C ILE A 147 3.21 -15.27 6.06
N SER A 148 2.88 -16.17 6.98
CA SER A 148 3.26 -17.59 6.87
C SER A 148 2.46 -18.38 5.84
N SER A 149 1.40 -17.80 5.27
CA SER A 149 0.48 -18.47 4.35
C SER A 149 0.12 -17.59 3.14
N LEU A 150 1.07 -16.83 2.60
CA LEU A 150 0.83 -15.93 1.45
C LEU A 150 0.20 -16.60 0.22
N GLU A 151 0.49 -17.88 0.01
CA GLU A 151 -0.05 -18.63 -1.13
C GLU A 151 -1.57 -18.88 -1.04
N SER A 152 -2.17 -18.80 0.15
CA SER A 152 -3.61 -19.02 0.32
C SER A 152 -4.46 -17.83 -0.13
N TYR A 153 -3.85 -16.66 -0.33
CA TYR A 153 -4.53 -15.47 -0.83
C TYR A 153 -4.81 -15.59 -2.33
N SER A 154 -5.97 -15.12 -2.76
CA SER A 154 -6.39 -15.11 -4.18
C SER A 154 -5.52 -14.22 -5.04
N ASP A 155 -5.10 -13.10 -4.47
CA ASP A 155 -4.41 -12.03 -5.18
C ASP A 155 -2.90 -12.29 -5.22
N GLY A 156 -2.22 -11.68 -6.16
CA GLY A 156 -0.78 -11.50 -6.08
C GLY A 156 -0.44 -10.56 -4.92
N LEU A 157 0.42 -11.00 -4.00
CA LEU A 157 0.90 -10.18 -2.89
C LEU A 157 2.41 -9.95 -2.97
N MET A 158 2.85 -8.70 -2.83
CA MET A 158 4.22 -8.30 -2.57
C MET A 158 4.31 -7.59 -1.23
N ILE A 159 5.24 -8.01 -0.38
CA ILE A 159 5.42 -7.53 0.98
C ILE A 159 6.83 -7.02 1.20
N ILE A 160 6.95 -5.82 1.75
CA ILE A 160 8.20 -5.21 2.17
C ILE A 160 8.12 -4.91 3.67
N GLU A 161 9.08 -5.42 4.43
CA GLU A 161 9.28 -5.03 5.82
C GLU A 161 10.46 -4.05 5.89
N ILE A 162 10.26 -2.93 6.60
CA ILE A 162 11.27 -1.87 6.80
C ILE A 162 11.38 -1.43 8.26
#